data_AF-A0A382SHB1-F1
#
_entry.id   AF-A0A382SHB1-F1
#
_cell.length_a   1.000
_cell.length_b   1.000
_cell.length_c   1.000
_cell.angle_alpha   90.00
_cell.angle_beta   90.00
_cell.angle_gamma   90.00
#
_symmetry.space_group_name_H-M   'P 1'
#
loop_
_entity.id
_entity.type
_entity.pdbx_description
1 polymer ?
#
loop_
_entity_poly.entity_id
_entity_poly.type
_entity_poly.pdbx_seq_one_letter_code
_entity_poly.pdbx_strand_id
1 'polypeptide(L)'
;MVKLCNFISGLFLFLTFNLQAAPDTEWLIHKPEDGSHPSNKKQQIMWLMNRARTNPIEEGKWLVGDTLPLPSNITQEYMARGISDQLGKDEFKVIPPQIPRAFNRLLYEASKGHSEFMIAEDQQPHDGQLQLVTDSGVAKNGGAVSVFWRAQDAVNGHAVLNIDWGFDGGDGSGLQPGRGHRASIQGSNGAWSNVDIAMVREDNGATQVGPEVTSIAYYRANTFSPDHYNRFVVGTIWTDTNSNSQYDPGEGHDGVTVMPDIGQFWATTNVSGGFAIPATEEGTYNITVSGGTITEPQQRSVSVGA
;
A
#
# COMPACT_ATOMS: atom_id res chain seq x y z
N MET A 1 -7.30 17.86 12.70
CA MET A 1 -6.68 18.71 11.65
C MET A 1 -6.11 17.76 10.62
N VAL A 2 -6.63 17.74 9.38
CA VAL A 2 -6.21 16.73 8.37
C VAL A 2 -4.80 17.04 7.87
N LYS A 3 -3.82 16.20 8.22
CA LYS A 3 -2.44 16.29 7.72
C LYS A 3 -2.36 15.64 6.33
N LEU A 4 -1.98 16.44 5.34
CA LEU A 4 -1.62 16.02 3.99
C LEU A 4 -0.33 16.76 3.61
N CYS A 5 0.74 16.03 3.29
CA CYS A 5 2.05 16.63 2.98
C CYS A 5 2.03 17.38 1.64
N ASN A 6 2.56 18.60 1.61
CA ASN A 6 2.64 19.50 0.44
C ASN A 6 3.99 20.25 0.42
N PHE A 7 4.45 20.65 -0.77
CA PHE A 7 5.53 21.65 -0.99
C PHE A 7 5.21 22.60 -2.19
N ILE A 8 6.04 23.63 -2.39
CA ILE A 8 5.70 25.01 -2.87
C ILE A 8 6.80 25.51 -3.87
N SER A 9 6.64 26.41 -4.87
CA SER A 9 5.61 27.40 -5.29
C SER A 9 5.59 27.72 -6.81
N GLY A 10 4.39 28.05 -7.35
CA GLY A 10 4.06 29.30 -8.06
C GLY A 10 4.78 29.76 -9.36
N LEU A 11 4.04 29.76 -10.48
CA LEU A 11 4.03 30.83 -11.49
C LEU A 11 2.68 30.82 -12.24
N PHE A 12 1.98 31.96 -12.35
CA PHE A 12 0.70 32.04 -13.08
C PHE A 12 0.94 32.30 -14.58
N LEU A 13 0.49 31.37 -15.42
CA LEU A 13 0.37 31.57 -16.87
C LEU A 13 -1.09 31.30 -17.27
N PHE A 14 -1.74 32.27 -17.92
CA PHE A 14 -3.10 32.09 -18.44
C PHE A 14 -3.08 31.14 -19.65
N LEU A 15 -3.44 29.89 -19.42
CA LEU A 15 -3.74 28.91 -20.47
C LEU A 15 -5.25 28.83 -20.66
N THR A 16 -5.66 28.66 -21.92
CA THR A 16 -7.06 28.40 -22.29
C THR A 16 -7.49 27.05 -21.73
N PHE A 17 -8.36 27.06 -20.73
CA PHE A 17 -9.00 25.84 -20.23
C PHE A 17 -9.92 25.27 -21.32
N ASN A 18 -9.55 24.11 -21.87
CA ASN A 18 -10.56 23.16 -22.28
C ASN A 18 -11.33 22.78 -21.00
N LEU A 19 -12.62 23.09 -20.92
CA LEU A 19 -13.48 22.48 -19.90
C LEU A 19 -13.67 21.01 -20.27
N GLN A 20 -12.73 20.18 -19.80
CA GLN A 20 -13.00 18.76 -19.62
C GLN A 20 -14.15 18.66 -18.61
N ALA A 21 -15.16 17.84 -18.91
CA ALA A 21 -16.28 17.67 -17.99
C ALA A 21 -15.77 17.07 -16.67
N ALA A 22 -16.41 17.45 -15.56
CA ALA A 22 -16.10 16.84 -14.27
C ALA A 22 -16.37 15.32 -14.33
N PRO A 23 -15.58 14.49 -13.63
CA PRO A 23 -15.79 13.05 -13.57
C PRO A 23 -17.22 12.67 -13.17
N ASP A 24 -17.80 11.71 -13.89
CA ASP A 24 -19.19 11.26 -13.68
C ASP A 24 -19.28 9.81 -13.17
N THR A 25 -18.24 9.01 -13.39
CA THR A 25 -18.24 7.57 -13.15
C THR A 25 -17.52 7.23 -11.84
N GLU A 26 -18.19 6.56 -10.89
CA GLU A 26 -17.49 6.06 -9.70
C GLU A 26 -16.59 4.88 -10.07
N TRP A 27 -15.32 4.94 -9.70
CA TRP A 27 -14.43 3.79 -9.74
C TRP A 27 -14.77 2.85 -8.58
N LEU A 28 -15.11 1.60 -8.90
CA LEU A 28 -15.55 0.61 -7.90
C LEU A 28 -14.60 -0.59 -7.78
N ILE A 29 -13.39 -0.52 -8.31
CA ILE A 29 -12.40 -1.61 -8.23
C ILE A 29 -11.39 -1.38 -7.08
N HIS A 30 -11.41 -0.23 -6.40
CA HIS A 30 -10.60 0.00 -5.18
C HIS A 30 -11.27 -0.42 -3.87
N LYS A 31 -12.55 -0.82 -3.88
CA LYS A 31 -13.26 -1.31 -2.68
C LYS A 31 -14.43 -2.25 -3.03
N PRO A 32 -14.75 -3.26 -2.21
CA PRO A 32 -16.00 -4.02 -2.35
C PRO A 32 -17.23 -3.14 -2.13
N GLU A 33 -18.41 -3.64 -2.54
CA GLU A 33 -19.69 -2.94 -2.44
C GLU A 33 -20.06 -2.56 -0.99
N ASP A 34 -19.72 -3.41 -0.01
CA ASP A 34 -19.92 -3.16 1.42
C ASP A 34 -18.89 -2.18 2.04
N GLY A 35 -17.93 -1.70 1.25
CA GLY A 35 -16.87 -0.79 1.70
C GLY A 35 -15.86 -1.38 2.70
N SER A 36 -15.94 -2.67 3.04
CA SER A 36 -15.18 -3.29 4.14
C SER A 36 -13.67 -3.40 3.91
N HIS A 37 -13.22 -3.28 2.65
CA HIS A 37 -11.82 -3.51 2.27
C HIS A 37 -11.20 -2.40 1.41
N PRO A 38 -9.88 -2.13 1.52
CA PRO A 38 -8.96 -2.62 2.57
C PRO A 38 -9.43 -2.28 3.99
N SER A 39 -9.40 -3.25 4.91
CA SER A 39 -9.74 -3.03 6.32
C SER A 39 -8.63 -2.23 7.02
N ASN A 40 -8.88 -1.74 8.24
CA ASN A 40 -7.97 -0.80 8.93
C ASN A 40 -6.51 -1.28 8.99
N LYS A 41 -6.26 -2.58 9.21
CA LYS A 41 -4.91 -3.17 9.18
C LYS A 41 -4.32 -3.22 7.76
N LYS A 42 -5.11 -3.67 6.76
CA LYS A 42 -4.72 -3.67 5.34
C LYS A 42 -4.41 -2.24 4.86
N GLN A 43 -5.18 -1.25 5.28
CA GLN A 43 -4.99 0.16 4.93
C GLN A 43 -3.73 0.74 5.59
N GLN A 44 -3.36 0.31 6.80
CA GLN A 44 -2.08 0.69 7.39
C GLN A 44 -0.90 0.14 6.58
N ILE A 45 -0.93 -1.13 6.13
CA ILE A 45 0.11 -1.64 5.23
C ILE A 45 0.09 -0.90 3.88
N MET A 46 -1.07 -0.62 3.27
CA MET A 46 -1.17 0.20 2.05
C MET A 46 -0.51 1.58 2.22
N TRP A 47 -0.77 2.24 3.35
CA TRP A 47 -0.22 3.56 3.65
C TRP A 47 1.29 3.50 3.87
N LEU A 48 1.78 2.56 4.69
CA LEU A 48 3.20 2.34 4.94
C LEU A 48 3.95 1.96 3.66
N MET A 49 3.42 1.06 2.84
CA MET A 49 3.99 0.66 1.56
C MET A 49 4.07 1.84 0.57
N ASN A 50 3.04 2.67 0.48
CA ASN A 50 3.07 3.83 -0.42
C ASN A 50 3.95 4.98 0.09
N ARG A 51 4.05 5.19 1.42
CA ARG A 51 5.07 6.06 2.03
C ARG A 51 6.47 5.55 1.69
N ALA A 52 6.72 4.27 1.92
CA ALA A 52 7.98 3.60 1.67
C ALA A 52 8.46 3.77 0.22
N ARG A 53 7.55 3.59 -0.74
CA ARG A 53 7.81 3.75 -2.17
C ARG A 53 8.12 5.18 -2.58
N THR A 54 7.38 6.15 -2.06
CA THR A 54 7.57 7.57 -2.43
C THR A 54 8.79 8.21 -1.77
N ASN A 55 9.23 7.71 -0.62
CA ASN A 55 10.43 8.19 0.06
C ASN A 55 11.22 7.06 0.75
N PRO A 56 11.99 6.25 -0.02
CA PRO A 56 12.75 5.14 0.54
C PRO A 56 13.80 5.58 1.57
N ILE A 57 14.38 6.78 1.43
CA ILE A 57 15.39 7.31 2.36
C ILE A 57 14.80 7.51 3.77
N GLU A 58 13.64 8.16 3.89
CA GLU A 58 12.99 8.34 5.20
C GLU A 58 12.40 7.02 5.72
N GLU A 59 11.98 6.11 4.85
CA GLU A 59 11.57 4.77 5.23
C GLU A 59 12.71 3.97 5.89
N GLY A 60 13.92 4.01 5.31
CA GLY A 60 15.09 3.35 5.89
C GLY A 60 15.46 3.89 7.28
N LYS A 61 15.24 5.19 7.52
CA LYS A 61 15.38 5.80 8.86
C LYS A 61 14.27 5.36 9.81
N TRP A 62 13.02 5.36 9.36
CA TRP A 62 11.89 4.93 10.18
C TRP A 62 12.00 3.46 10.59
N LEU A 63 12.43 2.59 9.68
CA LEU A 63 12.64 1.15 9.90
C LEU A 63 13.76 0.81 10.89
N VAL A 64 14.61 1.76 11.26
CA VAL A 64 15.61 1.63 12.34
C VAL A 64 15.27 2.47 13.57
N GLY A 65 14.12 3.13 13.58
CA GLY A 65 13.63 3.94 14.70
C GLY A 65 14.19 5.37 14.79
N ASP A 66 14.96 5.85 13.80
CA ASP A 66 15.57 7.20 13.81
C ASP A 66 14.54 8.34 13.82
N THR A 67 13.34 8.13 13.24
CA THR A 67 12.31 9.19 13.08
C THR A 67 11.09 9.02 13.99
N LEU A 68 10.78 7.79 14.41
CA LEU A 68 9.69 7.46 15.33
C LEU A 68 10.08 6.17 16.08
N PRO A 69 9.87 6.07 17.40
CA PRO A 69 10.11 4.83 18.13
C PRO A 69 9.29 3.67 17.56
N LEU A 70 9.98 2.59 17.18
CA LEU A 70 9.33 1.38 16.66
C LEU A 70 8.84 0.47 17.81
N PRO A 71 7.72 -0.25 17.60
CA PRO A 71 7.29 -1.35 18.47
C PRO A 71 8.40 -2.37 18.79
N SER A 72 8.35 -2.93 20.00
CA SER A 72 9.38 -3.87 20.49
C SER A 72 9.46 -5.17 19.68
N ASN A 73 8.34 -5.60 19.07
CA ASN A 73 8.30 -6.76 18.17
C ASN A 73 9.07 -6.56 16.86
N ILE A 74 9.48 -5.33 16.53
CA ILE A 74 10.37 -5.01 15.41
C ILE A 74 11.80 -4.85 15.92
N THR A 75 12.01 -4.02 16.95
CA THR A 75 13.37 -3.71 17.44
C THR A 75 14.07 -4.92 18.07
N GLN A 76 13.34 -5.86 18.69
CA GLN A 76 13.93 -7.09 19.23
C GLN A 76 14.34 -8.07 18.12
N GLU A 77 13.53 -8.28 17.08
CA GLU A 77 13.90 -9.11 15.92
C GLU A 77 15.11 -8.52 15.18
N TYR A 78 15.11 -7.20 14.99
CA TYR A 78 16.20 -6.47 14.34
C TYR A 78 17.54 -6.69 15.05
N MET A 79 17.54 -6.49 16.38
CA MET A 79 18.72 -6.71 17.22
C MET A 79 19.12 -8.20 17.31
N ALA A 80 18.16 -9.12 17.42
CA ALA A 80 18.43 -10.56 17.50
C ALA A 80 19.07 -11.12 16.22
N ARG A 81 18.82 -10.48 15.08
CA ARG A 81 19.41 -10.81 13.76
C ARG A 81 20.73 -10.11 13.48
N GLY A 82 21.18 -9.21 14.36
CA GLY A 82 22.43 -8.46 14.17
C GLY A 82 22.39 -7.46 13.01
N ILE A 83 21.19 -7.07 12.55
CA ILE A 83 21.04 -6.10 11.46
C ILE A 83 21.58 -4.76 11.97
N SER A 84 22.45 -4.11 11.19
CA SER A 84 23.02 -2.82 11.56
C SER A 84 22.17 -1.66 11.06
N ASP A 85 21.89 -0.67 11.90
CA ASP A 85 21.18 0.56 11.53
C ASP A 85 21.77 1.22 10.28
N GLN A 86 23.10 1.17 10.15
CA GLN A 86 23.81 1.71 8.99
C GLN A 86 23.49 0.95 7.71
N LEU A 87 23.45 -0.39 7.77
CA LEU A 87 23.06 -1.24 6.65
C LEU A 87 21.59 -0.99 6.26
N GLY A 88 20.69 -0.93 7.25
CA GLY A 88 19.26 -0.63 7.02
C GLY A 88 19.06 0.71 6.32
N LYS A 89 19.81 1.75 6.73
CA LYS A 89 19.76 3.08 6.09
C LYS A 89 20.41 3.10 4.71
N ASP A 90 21.57 2.45 4.51
CA ASP A 90 22.29 2.48 3.24
C ASP A 90 21.61 1.65 2.13
N GLU A 91 21.04 0.48 2.44
CA GLU A 91 20.30 -0.31 1.44
C GLU A 91 19.04 0.41 0.94
N PHE A 92 18.39 1.21 1.78
CA PHE A 92 17.22 2.01 1.39
C PHE A 92 17.59 3.30 0.65
N LYS A 93 18.74 3.90 0.98
CA LYS A 93 19.24 5.13 0.36
C LYS A 93 19.53 5.00 -1.14
N VAL A 94 19.81 3.79 -1.62
CA VAL A 94 20.04 3.50 -3.05
C VAL A 94 18.77 3.14 -3.82
N ILE A 95 17.62 3.03 -3.16
CA ILE A 95 16.34 2.71 -3.81
C ILE A 95 15.77 4.00 -4.43
N PRO A 96 15.53 4.05 -5.75
CA PRO A 96 14.91 5.20 -6.38
C PRO A 96 13.42 5.28 -6.00
N PRO A 97 12.89 6.48 -5.66
CA PRO A 97 11.47 6.68 -5.41
C PRO A 97 10.59 6.11 -6.52
N GLN A 98 9.48 5.50 -6.14
CA GLN A 98 8.49 4.92 -7.03
C GLN A 98 7.11 5.54 -6.84
N ILE A 99 6.29 5.45 -7.88
CA ILE A 99 4.87 5.81 -7.80
C ILE A 99 4.14 4.95 -6.74
N PRO A 100 3.17 5.51 -6.01
CA PRO A 100 2.24 4.74 -5.19
C PRO A 100 1.51 3.65 -6.00
N ARG A 101 1.00 2.64 -5.30
CA ARG A 101 0.15 1.58 -5.87
C ARG A 101 -1.29 1.75 -5.44
N ALA A 102 -2.20 1.38 -6.34
CA ALA A 102 -3.63 1.30 -6.07
C ALA A 102 -3.98 -0.06 -5.45
N PHE A 103 -4.84 -0.02 -4.44
CA PHE A 103 -5.55 -1.22 -3.99
C PHE A 103 -6.48 -1.69 -5.11
N ASN A 104 -6.51 -3.00 -5.40
CA ASN A 104 -7.37 -3.60 -6.40
C ASN A 104 -8.14 -4.79 -5.81
N ARG A 105 -9.45 -4.61 -5.61
CA ARG A 105 -10.33 -5.58 -4.96
C ARG A 105 -10.45 -6.91 -5.67
N LEU A 106 -10.14 -6.98 -6.96
CA LEU A 106 -10.24 -8.23 -7.73
C LEU A 106 -9.27 -9.29 -7.18
N LEU A 107 -8.17 -8.86 -6.57
CA LEU A 107 -7.21 -9.73 -5.90
C LEU A 107 -7.56 -10.11 -4.46
N TYR A 108 -8.64 -9.56 -3.88
CA TYR A 108 -8.97 -9.74 -2.47
C TYR A 108 -9.07 -11.21 -2.05
N GLU A 109 -9.86 -12.01 -2.77
CA GLU A 109 -10.01 -13.45 -2.47
C GLU A 109 -8.73 -14.23 -2.77
N ALA A 110 -7.88 -13.75 -3.69
CA ALA A 110 -6.61 -14.40 -4.00
C ALA A 110 -5.59 -14.26 -2.85
N SER A 111 -5.40 -13.05 -2.31
CA SER A 111 -4.49 -12.87 -1.17
C SER A 111 -5.06 -13.51 0.08
N LYS A 112 -6.37 -13.35 0.34
CA LYS A 112 -7.06 -13.92 1.50
C LYS A 112 -7.02 -15.45 1.48
N GLY A 113 -7.40 -16.07 0.37
CA GLY A 113 -7.35 -17.52 0.20
C GLY A 113 -5.95 -18.08 0.40
N HIS A 114 -4.90 -17.34 0.02
CA HIS A 114 -3.52 -17.76 0.32
C HIS A 114 -3.14 -17.63 1.81
N SER A 115 -3.63 -16.60 2.51
CA SER A 115 -3.47 -16.53 3.97
C SER A 115 -4.22 -17.66 4.68
N GLU A 116 -5.44 -18.00 4.24
CA GLU A 116 -6.22 -19.13 4.76
C GLU A 116 -5.56 -20.49 4.45
N PHE A 117 -4.89 -20.63 3.28
CA PHE A 117 -4.09 -21.79 2.94
C PHE A 117 -2.84 -21.93 3.85
N MET A 118 -2.10 -20.84 4.11
CA MET A 118 -0.98 -20.86 5.06
C MET A 118 -1.41 -21.26 6.48
N ILE A 119 -2.62 -20.87 6.89
CA ILE A 119 -3.24 -21.32 8.15
C ILE A 119 -3.53 -22.82 8.12
N ALA A 120 -4.15 -23.32 7.06
CA ALA A 120 -4.52 -24.73 6.93
C ALA A 120 -3.30 -25.68 6.90
N GLU A 121 -2.20 -25.26 6.26
CA GLU A 121 -0.94 -26.02 6.19
C GLU A 121 -0.02 -25.84 7.41
N ASP A 122 -0.38 -24.92 8.32
CA ASP A 122 0.41 -24.47 9.47
C ASP A 122 1.86 -24.05 9.13
N GLN A 123 2.05 -23.46 7.95
CA GLN A 123 3.35 -23.23 7.30
C GLN A 123 3.36 -21.91 6.52
N GLN A 124 4.51 -21.56 5.92
CA GLN A 124 4.66 -20.40 5.03
C GLN A 124 4.98 -20.79 3.56
N PRO A 125 4.15 -21.60 2.88
CA PRO A 125 4.33 -21.90 1.46
C PRO A 125 4.01 -20.71 0.55
N HIS A 126 4.59 -20.74 -0.66
CA HIS A 126 4.17 -19.93 -1.82
C HIS A 126 3.33 -20.74 -2.82
N ASP A 127 3.12 -22.03 -2.57
CA ASP A 127 2.37 -22.94 -3.44
C ASP A 127 0.97 -22.39 -3.76
N GLY A 128 0.60 -22.39 -5.03
CA GLY A 128 -0.70 -21.89 -5.49
C GLY A 128 -0.88 -20.36 -5.47
N GLN A 129 -0.04 -19.56 -4.78
CA GLN A 129 -0.29 -18.12 -4.60
C GLN A 129 -0.45 -17.35 -5.92
N LEU A 130 0.45 -17.59 -6.88
CA LEU A 130 0.38 -16.99 -8.22
C LEU A 130 -0.75 -17.57 -9.09
N GLN A 131 -1.23 -18.77 -8.78
CA GLN A 131 -2.39 -19.38 -9.44
C GLN A 131 -3.67 -18.69 -8.96
N LEU A 132 -3.86 -18.48 -7.65
CA LEU A 132 -4.98 -17.70 -7.10
C LEU A 132 -5.06 -16.29 -7.72
N VAL A 133 -3.92 -15.61 -7.90
CA VAL A 133 -3.85 -14.32 -8.62
C VAL A 133 -4.27 -14.45 -10.09
N THR A 134 -4.05 -15.60 -10.73
CA THR A 134 -4.49 -15.86 -12.12
C THR A 134 -5.99 -16.18 -12.17
N ASP A 135 -6.49 -16.97 -11.22
CA ASP A 135 -7.89 -17.40 -11.13
C ASP A 135 -8.84 -16.26 -10.72
N SER A 136 -8.31 -15.19 -10.10
CA SER A 136 -9.04 -13.94 -9.87
C SER A 136 -9.54 -13.24 -11.15
N GLY A 137 -9.05 -13.63 -12.32
CA GLY A 137 -9.45 -13.09 -13.61
C GLY A 137 -8.82 -11.74 -13.96
N VAL A 138 -7.91 -11.18 -13.15
CA VAL A 138 -7.23 -9.92 -13.52
C VAL A 138 -6.39 -10.08 -14.78
N ALA A 139 -6.57 -9.17 -15.74
CA ALA A 139 -5.73 -9.11 -16.93
C ALA A 139 -4.38 -8.47 -16.54
N LYS A 140 -3.32 -9.27 -16.52
CA LYS A 140 -2.00 -8.90 -16.00
C LYS A 140 -0.87 -9.12 -17.01
N ASN A 141 0.13 -8.25 -16.95
CA ASN A 141 1.40 -8.33 -17.66
C ASN A 141 2.54 -8.60 -16.65
N GLY A 142 2.45 -9.74 -15.98
CA GLY A 142 3.33 -10.13 -14.87
C GLY A 142 2.88 -9.60 -13.51
N GLY A 143 3.55 -10.07 -12.47
CA GLY A 143 3.30 -9.73 -11.07
C GLY A 143 4.28 -10.40 -10.13
N ALA A 144 4.13 -10.10 -8.85
CA ALA A 144 4.93 -10.66 -7.75
C ALA A 144 4.02 -10.96 -6.56
N VAL A 145 4.53 -11.70 -5.58
CA VAL A 145 3.81 -12.05 -4.35
C VAL A 145 4.72 -11.95 -3.14
N SER A 146 4.14 -11.78 -1.96
CA SER A 146 4.83 -11.81 -0.67
C SER A 146 3.98 -12.52 0.37
N VAL A 147 4.61 -13.15 1.36
CA VAL A 147 3.92 -13.78 2.49
C VAL A 147 4.68 -13.53 3.78
N PHE A 148 3.95 -13.40 4.89
CA PHE A 148 4.53 -13.57 6.22
C PHE A 148 3.52 -14.22 7.18
N TRP A 149 3.87 -15.39 7.69
CA TRP A 149 2.98 -16.23 8.51
C TRP A 149 2.83 -15.80 9.99
N ARG A 150 3.61 -14.81 10.46
CA ARG A 150 3.71 -14.47 11.90
C ARG A 150 3.70 -12.96 12.21
N ALA A 151 3.03 -12.16 11.37
CA ALA A 151 2.95 -10.72 11.64
C ALA A 151 2.22 -10.50 12.97
N GLN A 152 2.81 -9.70 13.86
CA GLN A 152 2.21 -9.38 15.17
C GLN A 152 1.09 -8.33 15.04
N ASP A 153 1.25 -7.43 14.08
CA ASP A 153 0.36 -6.33 13.73
C ASP A 153 0.71 -5.84 12.31
N ALA A 154 0.02 -4.81 11.81
CA ALA A 154 0.24 -4.27 10.46
C ALA A 154 1.58 -3.53 10.30
N VAL A 155 2.09 -2.88 11.34
CA VAL A 155 3.39 -2.20 11.34
C VAL A 155 4.51 -3.26 11.28
N ASN A 156 4.40 -4.32 12.08
CA ASN A 156 5.29 -5.46 12.07
C ASN A 156 5.25 -6.22 10.74
N GLY A 157 4.06 -6.49 10.18
CA GLY A 157 3.91 -7.16 8.88
C GLY A 157 4.55 -6.38 7.72
N HIS A 158 4.38 -5.05 7.70
CA HIS A 158 5.09 -4.19 6.75
C HIS A 158 6.61 -4.18 7.00
N ALA A 159 7.05 -4.02 8.26
CA ALA A 159 8.47 -3.95 8.60
C ALA A 159 9.23 -5.24 8.24
N VAL A 160 8.67 -6.42 8.53
CA VAL A 160 9.24 -7.73 8.18
C VAL A 160 9.49 -7.81 6.67
N LEU A 161 8.50 -7.46 5.86
CA LEU A 161 8.55 -7.60 4.40
C LEU A 161 9.39 -6.49 3.73
N ASN A 162 9.42 -5.28 4.29
CA ASN A 162 10.17 -4.16 3.72
C ASN A 162 11.64 -4.18 4.16
N ILE A 163 11.96 -4.54 5.42
CA ILE A 163 13.34 -4.85 5.81
C ILE A 163 13.79 -6.15 5.15
N ASP A 164 12.87 -7.09 4.96
CA ASP A 164 13.14 -8.43 4.41
C ASP A 164 14.15 -9.20 5.24
N TRP A 165 13.92 -9.22 6.56
CA TRP A 165 14.75 -9.99 7.48
C TRP A 165 14.42 -11.48 7.41
N GLY A 166 15.39 -12.34 7.72
CA GLY A 166 15.17 -13.79 7.66
C GLY A 166 16.45 -14.59 7.75
N PHE A 167 16.46 -15.76 7.10
CA PHE A 167 17.69 -16.52 6.88
C PHE A 167 18.49 -15.83 5.78
N ASP A 168 19.71 -15.40 6.09
CA ASP A 168 20.54 -14.51 5.27
C ASP A 168 21.49 -15.24 4.31
N GLY A 169 21.37 -16.57 4.21
CA GLY A 169 22.30 -17.39 3.44
C GLY A 169 23.70 -17.52 4.07
N GLY A 170 23.91 -17.00 5.28
CA GLY A 170 25.20 -16.95 5.95
C GLY A 170 26.05 -15.72 5.64
N ASP A 171 25.48 -14.66 5.02
CA ASP A 171 26.21 -13.42 4.73
C ASP A 171 26.44 -12.52 5.97
N GLY A 172 25.73 -12.79 7.07
CA GLY A 172 25.84 -12.05 8.33
C GLY A 172 25.06 -10.74 8.37
N SER A 173 24.23 -10.47 7.37
CA SER A 173 23.38 -9.27 7.32
C SER A 173 22.09 -9.40 8.14
N GLY A 174 21.63 -10.63 8.42
CA GLY A 174 20.31 -10.89 9.00
C GLY A 174 19.13 -10.72 8.01
N LEU A 175 19.42 -10.47 6.73
CA LEU A 175 18.47 -10.11 5.68
C LEU A 175 18.43 -11.16 4.55
N GLN A 176 17.25 -11.48 4.04
CA GLN A 176 17.06 -12.56 3.06
C GLN A 176 17.82 -12.30 1.74
N PRO A 177 18.47 -13.33 1.14
CA PRO A 177 19.17 -13.19 -0.13
C PRO A 177 18.29 -12.59 -1.23
N GLY A 178 18.79 -11.56 -1.91
CA GLY A 178 18.07 -10.87 -2.99
C GLY A 178 16.93 -9.94 -2.55
N ARG A 179 16.59 -9.89 -1.25
CA ARG A 179 15.55 -9.01 -0.68
C ARG A 179 14.22 -9.09 -1.46
N GLY A 180 13.72 -10.29 -1.76
CA GLY A 180 12.57 -10.51 -2.65
C GLY A 180 11.25 -9.85 -2.24
N HIS A 181 10.94 -9.77 -0.95
CA HIS A 181 9.78 -9.07 -0.41
C HIS A 181 9.94 -7.56 -0.54
N ARG A 182 11.11 -7.03 -0.16
CA ARG A 182 11.43 -5.60 -0.34
C ARG A 182 11.43 -5.22 -1.81
N ALA A 183 12.02 -6.03 -2.68
CA ALA A 183 12.04 -5.81 -4.11
C ALA A 183 10.63 -5.76 -4.70
N SER A 184 9.72 -6.57 -4.17
CA SER A 184 8.30 -6.52 -4.51
C SER A 184 7.62 -5.25 -4.00
N ILE A 185 7.83 -4.84 -2.74
CA ILE A 185 7.30 -3.58 -2.16
C ILE A 185 7.85 -2.34 -2.89
N GLN A 186 9.16 -2.24 -3.02
CA GLN A 186 9.91 -1.11 -3.58
C GLN A 186 9.99 -1.13 -5.11
N GLY A 187 9.51 -2.19 -5.78
CA GLY A 187 9.39 -2.26 -7.23
C GLY A 187 10.69 -2.51 -8.01
N SER A 188 11.80 -2.84 -7.35
CA SER A 188 13.06 -3.16 -8.06
C SER A 188 12.98 -4.47 -8.86
N ASN A 189 12.01 -5.35 -8.58
CA ASN A 189 11.72 -6.54 -9.38
C ASN A 189 10.58 -6.35 -10.41
N GLY A 190 9.96 -5.17 -10.49
CA GLY A 190 8.99 -4.86 -11.55
C GLY A 190 8.04 -3.70 -11.26
N ALA A 191 7.49 -3.15 -12.34
CA ALA A 191 6.58 -2.01 -12.36
C ALA A 191 5.14 -2.40 -11.97
N TRP A 192 4.98 -2.99 -10.78
CA TRP A 192 3.66 -3.31 -10.23
C TRP A 192 2.97 -2.02 -9.75
N SER A 193 1.75 -1.82 -10.22
CA SER A 193 0.92 -0.62 -10.04
C SER A 193 -0.33 -0.90 -9.20
N ASN A 194 -0.78 -2.16 -9.22
CA ASN A 194 -1.95 -2.67 -8.50
C ASN A 194 -1.49 -3.65 -7.41
N VAL A 195 -2.20 -3.68 -6.30
CA VAL A 195 -1.92 -4.56 -5.15
C VAL A 195 -3.21 -4.95 -4.42
N ASP A 196 -3.23 -6.12 -3.79
CA ASP A 196 -4.09 -6.40 -2.63
C ASP A 196 -3.25 -7.00 -1.51
N ILE A 197 -3.68 -6.78 -0.27
CA ILE A 197 -3.06 -7.24 0.95
C ILE A 197 -4.13 -7.97 1.75
N ALA A 198 -3.86 -9.21 2.17
CA ALA A 198 -4.60 -9.90 3.20
C ALA A 198 -3.80 -9.95 4.50
N MET A 199 -4.51 -9.76 5.61
CA MET A 199 -4.07 -10.13 6.96
C MET A 199 -5.24 -10.91 7.56
N VAL A 200 -5.05 -12.20 7.76
CA VAL A 200 -6.06 -13.10 8.34
C VAL A 200 -5.62 -13.44 9.76
N ARG A 201 -6.50 -13.19 10.72
CA ARG A 201 -6.24 -13.39 12.14
C ARG A 201 -6.29 -14.90 12.45
N GLU A 202 -5.26 -15.41 13.13
CA GLU A 202 -5.24 -16.77 13.69
C GLU A 202 -4.94 -16.74 15.21
N ASP A 203 -5.88 -17.20 16.02
CA ASP A 203 -5.88 -17.19 17.50
C ASP A 203 -5.68 -18.58 18.11
N ASN A 204 -5.72 -19.64 17.29
CA ASN A 204 -5.61 -21.01 17.75
C ASN A 204 -4.19 -21.32 18.24
N GLY A 205 -4.01 -21.40 19.56
CA GLY A 205 -2.71 -21.76 20.15
C GLY A 205 -2.16 -23.16 19.78
N ALA A 206 -2.88 -23.94 18.97
CA ALA A 206 -2.38 -25.18 18.37
C ALA A 206 -1.66 -24.97 17.02
N THR A 207 -1.78 -23.80 16.38
CA THR A 207 -1.03 -23.46 15.15
C THR A 207 0.31 -22.80 15.49
N GLN A 208 1.29 -23.04 14.62
CA GLN A 208 2.58 -22.35 14.55
C GLN A 208 2.50 -21.02 13.78
N VAL A 209 1.39 -20.72 13.10
CA VAL A 209 1.13 -19.44 12.43
C VAL A 209 0.40 -18.43 13.33
N GLY A 210 0.37 -17.17 12.90
CA GLY A 210 -0.31 -16.07 13.59
C GLY A 210 0.62 -15.13 14.37
N PRO A 211 0.09 -14.03 14.94
CA PRO A 211 -1.32 -13.71 15.05
C PRO A 211 -1.98 -13.19 13.76
N GLU A 212 -1.24 -12.58 12.84
CA GLU A 212 -1.76 -12.09 11.56
C GLU A 212 -1.02 -12.76 10.39
N VAL A 213 -1.71 -13.67 9.71
CA VAL A 213 -1.17 -14.39 8.55
C VAL A 213 -1.35 -13.53 7.31
N THR A 214 -0.22 -13.03 6.79
CA THR A 214 -0.17 -11.94 5.81
C THR A 214 0.20 -12.46 4.43
N SER A 215 -0.55 -12.05 3.41
CA SER A 215 -0.32 -12.38 2.00
C SER A 215 -0.51 -11.11 1.17
N ILE A 216 0.38 -10.84 0.21
CA ILE A 216 0.31 -9.67 -0.66
C ILE A 216 0.49 -10.10 -2.10
N ALA A 217 -0.42 -9.68 -2.97
CA ALA A 217 -0.35 -9.91 -4.41
C ALA A 217 -0.15 -8.58 -5.15
N TYR A 218 0.85 -8.51 -6.02
CA TYR A 218 1.17 -7.33 -6.83
C TYR A 218 1.07 -7.67 -8.32
N TYR A 219 0.59 -6.75 -9.15
CA TYR A 219 0.64 -6.92 -10.60
C TYR A 219 0.77 -5.61 -11.37
N ARG A 220 1.16 -5.75 -12.64
CA ARG A 220 1.04 -4.72 -13.66
C ARG A 220 -0.16 -5.07 -14.54
N ALA A 221 -1.13 -4.17 -14.65
CA ALA A 221 -2.35 -4.43 -15.40
C ALA A 221 -2.09 -4.48 -16.92
N ASN A 222 -2.87 -5.29 -17.63
CA ASN A 222 -2.96 -5.28 -19.08
C ASN A 222 -3.96 -4.23 -19.54
N THR A 223 -3.47 -3.05 -19.90
CA THR A 223 -4.29 -1.87 -20.26
C THR A 223 -5.03 -1.98 -21.60
N PHE A 224 -4.93 -3.12 -22.30
CA PHE A 224 -5.82 -3.44 -23.42
C PHE A 224 -7.16 -4.04 -22.96
N SER A 225 -7.27 -4.46 -21.71
CA SER A 225 -8.52 -4.92 -21.11
C SER A 225 -9.30 -3.73 -20.53
N PRO A 226 -10.65 -3.73 -20.60
CA PRO A 226 -11.48 -2.76 -19.88
C PRO A 226 -11.14 -2.75 -18.39
N ASP A 227 -11.23 -1.58 -17.77
CA ASP A 227 -11.05 -1.39 -16.32
C ASP A 227 -9.68 -1.86 -15.75
N HIS A 228 -8.64 -1.84 -16.59
CA HIS A 228 -7.28 -2.25 -16.21
C HIS A 228 -6.31 -1.09 -16.40
N TYR A 229 -5.92 -0.44 -15.30
CA TYR A 229 -5.07 0.77 -15.30
C TYR A 229 -3.75 0.55 -14.55
N ASN A 230 -2.73 1.35 -14.89
CA ASN A 230 -1.40 1.32 -14.26
C ASN A 230 -0.98 2.65 -13.61
N ARG A 231 -1.83 3.68 -13.69
CA ARG A 231 -1.59 5.04 -13.21
C ARG A 231 -2.84 5.50 -12.46
N PHE A 232 -2.64 6.04 -11.25
CA PHE A 232 -3.73 6.31 -10.31
C PHE A 232 -3.42 7.54 -9.45
N VAL A 233 -4.46 8.29 -9.08
CA VAL A 233 -4.47 9.10 -7.87
C VAL A 233 -4.87 8.16 -6.72
N VAL A 234 -4.05 8.03 -5.68
CA VAL A 234 -4.34 7.17 -4.53
C VAL A 234 -4.13 7.93 -3.23
N GLY A 235 -4.81 7.52 -2.17
CA GLY A 235 -4.59 8.12 -0.86
C GLY A 235 -5.46 7.52 0.24
N THR A 236 -5.43 8.21 1.37
CA THR A 236 -6.24 7.91 2.55
C THR A 236 -6.76 9.23 3.10
N ILE A 237 -8.06 9.32 3.41
CA ILE A 237 -8.66 10.42 4.15
C ILE A 237 -8.80 9.97 5.61
N TRP A 238 -8.08 10.61 6.52
CA TRP A 238 -7.98 10.19 7.92
C TRP A 238 -7.72 11.39 8.85
N THR A 239 -7.93 11.20 10.15
CA THR A 239 -7.53 12.13 11.20
C THR A 239 -6.42 11.53 12.03
N ASP A 240 -5.26 12.17 12.06
CA ASP A 240 -4.18 11.89 13.01
C ASP A 240 -4.63 12.19 14.45
N THR A 241 -5.08 11.17 15.17
CA THR A 241 -5.67 11.26 16.52
C THR A 241 -4.62 11.25 17.62
N ASN A 242 -3.48 10.59 17.39
CA ASN A 242 -2.38 10.46 18.35
C ASN A 242 -1.19 11.41 18.06
N SER A 243 -1.26 12.18 16.98
CA SER A 243 -0.27 13.16 16.50
C SER A 243 1.05 12.58 15.95
N ASN A 244 1.15 11.28 15.69
CA ASN A 244 2.36 10.63 15.17
C ASN A 244 2.64 10.89 13.67
N SER A 245 1.69 11.46 12.93
CA SER A 245 1.76 11.69 11.46
C SER A 245 1.82 10.42 10.61
N GLN A 246 1.35 9.29 11.13
CA GLN A 246 1.19 8.00 10.46
C GLN A 246 -0.27 7.55 10.57
N TYR A 247 -0.81 6.95 9.50
CA TYR A 247 -2.15 6.36 9.58
C TYR A 247 -2.15 5.20 10.57
N ASP A 248 -3.04 5.25 11.56
CA ASP A 248 -3.33 4.15 12.47
C ASP A 248 -4.71 3.50 12.26
N PRO A 249 -4.87 2.20 12.58
CA PRO A 249 -6.12 1.48 12.38
C PRO A 249 -7.32 2.13 13.09
N GLY A 250 -8.26 2.66 12.31
CA GLY A 250 -9.49 3.30 12.82
C GLY A 250 -9.52 4.81 12.66
N GLU A 251 -8.47 5.43 12.12
CA GLU A 251 -8.41 6.88 11.87
C GLU A 251 -9.06 7.34 10.55
N GLY A 252 -9.45 6.40 9.70
CA GLY A 252 -10.02 6.64 8.38
C GLY A 252 -11.44 7.21 8.39
N HIS A 253 -11.76 7.99 7.36
CA HIS A 253 -13.11 8.53 7.14
C HIS A 253 -13.82 7.82 5.99
N ASP A 254 -14.91 7.14 6.29
CA ASP A 254 -15.76 6.43 5.33
C ASP A 254 -16.70 7.36 4.55
N GLY A 255 -17.12 6.92 3.37
CA GLY A 255 -18.15 7.59 2.55
C GLY A 255 -17.77 9.00 2.07
N VAL A 256 -16.49 9.36 2.07
CA VAL A 256 -16.01 10.66 1.62
C VAL A 256 -15.81 10.62 0.11
N THR A 257 -16.47 11.52 -0.61
CA THR A 257 -16.31 11.69 -2.06
C THR A 257 -14.98 12.35 -2.36
N VAL A 258 -14.22 11.73 -3.25
CA VAL A 258 -12.94 12.20 -3.78
C VAL A 258 -13.13 12.44 -5.28
N MET A 259 -13.23 13.72 -5.66
CA MET A 259 -13.61 14.18 -6.99
C MET A 259 -12.45 14.96 -7.61
N PRO A 260 -11.72 14.41 -8.61
CA PRO A 260 -10.82 15.17 -9.44
C PRO A 260 -11.54 16.23 -10.28
N ASP A 261 -10.82 17.25 -10.75
CA ASP A 261 -11.34 18.26 -11.68
C ASP A 261 -11.31 17.82 -13.16
N ILE A 262 -10.44 16.85 -13.49
CA ILE A 262 -10.26 16.29 -14.83
C ILE A 262 -10.27 14.75 -14.81
N GLY A 263 -10.62 14.15 -15.96
CA GLY A 263 -10.69 12.71 -16.15
C GLY A 263 -12.12 12.17 -16.07
N GLN A 264 -12.26 10.84 -16.17
CA GLN A 264 -13.56 10.15 -16.18
C GLN A 264 -14.04 9.74 -14.78
N PHE A 265 -13.11 9.42 -13.89
CA PHE A 265 -13.40 8.69 -12.65
C PHE A 265 -13.31 9.55 -11.39
N TRP A 266 -14.19 9.24 -10.44
CA TRP A 266 -14.14 9.68 -9.05
C TRP A 266 -14.25 8.46 -8.12
N ALA A 267 -14.14 8.62 -6.80
CA ALA A 267 -14.35 7.52 -5.85
C ALA A 267 -14.96 8.01 -4.54
N THR A 268 -15.78 7.19 -3.87
CA THR A 268 -15.94 7.30 -2.42
C THR A 268 -14.85 6.52 -1.69
N THR A 269 -14.41 7.02 -0.54
CA THR A 269 -13.56 6.26 0.38
C THR A 269 -14.28 5.01 0.90
N ASN A 270 -13.50 4.12 1.49
CA ASN A 270 -13.96 2.92 2.20
C ASN A 270 -13.95 3.14 3.73
N VAL A 271 -14.31 2.11 4.52
CA VAL A 271 -14.34 2.18 6.00
C VAL A 271 -13.03 2.61 6.66
N SER A 272 -11.91 2.47 5.94
CA SER A 272 -10.56 2.82 6.39
C SER A 272 -10.03 4.12 5.80
N GLY A 273 -10.86 4.87 5.06
CA GLY A 273 -10.51 6.12 4.40
C GLY A 273 -9.74 5.98 3.09
N GLY A 274 -9.46 4.76 2.64
CA GLY A 274 -8.68 4.48 1.43
C GLY A 274 -9.43 4.79 0.15
N PHE A 275 -8.73 5.31 -0.86
CA PHE A 275 -9.24 5.47 -2.22
C PHE A 275 -8.14 5.24 -3.27
N ALA A 276 -8.56 4.84 -4.47
CA ALA A 276 -7.75 4.90 -5.68
C ALA A 276 -8.64 5.26 -6.88
N ILE A 277 -8.17 6.12 -7.76
CA ILE A 277 -8.89 6.63 -8.93
C ILE A 277 -7.96 6.50 -10.14
N PRO A 278 -8.35 5.83 -11.24
CA PRO A 278 -7.54 5.77 -12.45
C PRO A 278 -7.27 7.16 -13.02
N ALA A 279 -6.01 7.44 -13.30
CA ALA A 279 -5.60 8.66 -14.00
C ALA A 279 -5.17 8.25 -15.41
N THR A 280 -5.97 8.61 -16.41
CA THR A 280 -5.72 8.25 -17.82
C THR A 280 -4.62 9.09 -18.46
N GLU A 281 -4.32 10.26 -17.89
CA GLU A 281 -3.38 11.26 -18.42
C GLU A 281 -2.35 11.64 -17.35
N GLU A 282 -1.27 12.29 -17.79
CA GLU A 282 -0.25 12.89 -16.93
C GLU A 282 -0.69 14.32 -16.58
N GLY A 283 -0.34 14.83 -15.41
CA GLY A 283 -0.55 16.24 -15.08
C GLY A 283 -0.96 16.49 -13.64
N THR A 284 -1.46 17.70 -13.40
CA THR A 284 -1.95 18.14 -12.08
C THR A 284 -3.46 17.96 -12.00
N TYR A 285 -3.91 17.12 -11.07
CA TYR A 285 -5.32 16.92 -10.76
C TYR A 285 -5.66 17.72 -9.50
N ASN A 286 -6.67 18.59 -9.54
CA ASN A 286 -7.19 19.28 -8.36
C ASN A 286 -8.32 18.45 -7.73
N ILE A 287 -7.97 17.72 -6.68
CA ILE A 287 -8.87 16.83 -5.97
C ILE A 287 -9.70 17.64 -4.98
N THR A 288 -11.03 17.60 -5.14
CA THR A 288 -12.00 18.07 -4.16
C THR A 288 -12.49 16.90 -3.32
N VAL A 289 -12.38 17.03 -2.00
CA VAL A 289 -12.77 16.04 -1.00
C VAL A 289 -13.97 16.57 -0.22
N SER A 290 -15.10 15.86 -0.22
CA SER A 290 -16.36 16.33 0.37
C SER A 290 -17.29 15.19 0.80
N GLY A 291 -18.34 15.50 1.56
CA GLY A 291 -19.28 14.49 2.04
C GLY A 291 -18.71 13.61 3.17
N GLY A 292 -19.44 12.55 3.53
CA GLY A 292 -19.12 11.71 4.68
C GLY A 292 -19.02 12.54 5.97
N THR A 293 -17.89 12.44 6.66
CA THR A 293 -17.55 13.22 7.87
C THR A 293 -16.98 14.62 7.58
N ILE A 294 -16.75 14.98 6.31
CA ILE A 294 -16.12 16.25 5.92
C ILE A 294 -17.16 17.37 5.89
N THR A 295 -17.09 18.27 6.87
CA THR A 295 -18.04 19.38 7.03
C THR A 295 -17.93 20.46 5.96
N GLU A 296 -16.72 20.68 5.43
CA GLU A 296 -16.42 21.73 4.43
C GLU A 296 -15.48 21.17 3.35
N PRO A 297 -15.80 21.30 2.05
CA PRO A 297 -14.99 20.75 0.97
C PRO A 297 -13.51 21.17 1.05
N GLN A 298 -12.61 20.19 0.93
CA GLN A 298 -11.16 20.41 0.95
C GLN A 298 -10.58 20.20 -0.45
N GLN A 299 -9.74 21.12 -0.91
CA GLN A 299 -9.04 20.98 -2.20
C GLN A 299 -7.55 20.69 -2.02
N ARG A 300 -7.00 19.80 -2.86
CA ARG A 300 -5.57 19.47 -2.95
C ARG A 300 -5.18 19.21 -4.40
N SER A 301 -4.11 19.85 -4.86
CA SER A 301 -3.49 19.53 -6.16
C SER A 301 -2.56 18.32 -6.00
N VAL A 302 -2.68 17.34 -6.89
CA VAL A 302 -1.83 16.13 -6.93
C VAL A 302 -1.21 16.02 -8.32
N SER A 303 0.11 15.86 -8.39
CA SER A 303 0.82 15.60 -9.64
C SER A 303 0.86 14.11 -9.93
N VAL A 304 0.38 13.72 -11.10
CA VAL A 304 0.46 12.36 -11.64
C VAL A 304 1.48 12.34 -12.77
N GLY A 305 2.57 11.59 -12.58
CA GLY A 305 3.64 11.44 -13.57
C GLY A 305 3.37 10.37 -14.62
N ALA A 306 4.31 10.25 -15.55
CA ALA A 306 4.35 9.23 -16.59
C ALA A 306 4.30 7.80 -16.02
#